data_AF-A0A965RSL7-F1
#
_entry.id   AF-A0A965RSL7-F1
#
_cell.length_a   1.000
_cell.length_b   1.000
_cell.length_c   1.000
_cell.angle_alpha   90.00
_cell.angle_beta   90.00
_cell.angle_gamma   90.00
#
_symmetry.space_group_name_H-M   'P 1'
#
loop_
_entity.id
_entity.type
_entity.pdbx_description
1 polymer ?
#
loop_
_entity_poly.entity_id
_entity_poly.type
_entity_poly.pdbx_seq_one_letter_code
_entity_poly.pdbx_strand_id
1 'polypeptide(L)'
;MKTSNNQLLNFLMQYRWFRRSFYNMERFPPFFKVCLSREGFGSAKGRKLIWGKFRRVCLSLVPPLCRALHVKYGLSGGCVSCGASCKLLFQCPHWNEATHLCGVYEDRPSICRLFPITPADIEDRNLVLPEKSCGFKFSKE
;
A
#
# COMPACT_ATOMS: atom_id res chain seq x y z
N MET A 1 -26.04 -19.06 15.91
CA MET A 1 -24.93 -18.21 16.42
C MET A 1 -24.14 -17.42 15.35
N LYS A 2 -24.51 -17.38 14.05
CA LYS A 2 -23.78 -16.59 13.04
C LYS A 2 -24.28 -15.13 12.86
N THR A 3 -25.47 -14.82 13.35
CA THR A 3 -26.14 -13.52 13.17
C THR A 3 -25.56 -12.40 14.04
N SER A 4 -25.18 -12.70 15.28
CA SER A 4 -24.64 -11.70 16.22
C SER A 4 -23.27 -11.14 15.78
N ASN A 5 -22.35 -12.00 15.31
CA ASN A 5 -21.03 -11.56 14.85
C ASN A 5 -21.09 -10.67 13.60
N ASN A 6 -22.02 -10.95 12.67
CA ASN A 6 -22.19 -10.11 11.47
C ASN A 6 -22.83 -8.76 11.81
N GLN A 7 -23.75 -8.71 12.77
CA GLN A 7 -24.32 -7.44 13.25
C GLN A 7 -23.29 -6.58 13.98
N LEU A 8 -22.47 -7.18 14.86
CA LEU A 8 -21.40 -6.48 15.55
C LEU A 8 -20.35 -5.94 14.57
N LEU A 9 -19.92 -6.75 13.59
CA LEU A 9 -18.99 -6.30 12.56
C LEU A 9 -19.57 -5.13 11.76
N ASN A 10 -20.82 -5.22 11.32
CA ASN A 10 -21.50 -4.13 10.59
C ASN A 10 -21.57 -2.84 11.43
N PHE A 11 -21.88 -2.96 12.72
CA PHE A 11 -21.87 -1.84 13.65
C PHE A 11 -20.48 -1.23 13.80
N LEU A 12 -19.43 -2.03 13.96
CA LEU A 12 -18.06 -1.54 14.07
C LEU A 12 -17.56 -0.89 12.77
N MET A 13 -18.01 -1.41 11.62
CA MET A 13 -17.69 -0.88 10.29
C MET A 13 -18.28 0.51 10.04
N GLN A 14 -19.17 1.05 10.89
CA GLN A 14 -19.58 2.45 10.79
C GLN A 14 -18.42 3.41 11.09
N TYR A 15 -17.45 2.99 11.92
CA TYR A 15 -16.35 3.83 12.36
C TYR A 15 -15.18 3.80 11.36
N ARG A 16 -14.79 4.96 10.83
CA ARG A 16 -13.69 5.07 9.84
C ARG A 16 -12.35 4.51 10.33
N TRP A 17 -12.03 4.71 11.61
CA TRP A 17 -10.80 4.19 12.19
C TRP A 17 -10.79 2.66 12.21
N PHE A 18 -11.95 2.04 12.51
CA PHE A 18 -12.11 0.60 12.49
C PHE A 18 -12.01 0.04 11.06
N ARG A 19 -12.71 0.64 10.08
CA ARG A 19 -12.61 0.24 8.67
C ARG A 19 -11.16 0.27 8.16
N ARG A 20 -10.42 1.34 8.46
CA ARG A 20 -9.01 1.47 8.06
C ARG A 20 -8.12 0.40 8.67
N SER A 21 -8.33 0.07 9.94
CA SER A 21 -7.61 -1.01 10.62
C SER A 21 -7.96 -2.37 10.02
N PHE A 22 -9.25 -2.62 9.77
CA PHE A 22 -9.75 -3.85 9.18
C PHE A 22 -9.16 -4.09 7.77
N TYR A 23 -9.25 -3.11 6.87
CA TYR A 23 -8.67 -3.20 5.51
C TYR A 23 -7.14 -3.31 5.53
N ASN A 24 -6.47 -2.82 6.58
CA ASN A 24 -5.04 -3.06 6.74
C ASN A 24 -4.74 -4.51 7.15
N MET A 25 -5.58 -5.10 8.00
CA MET A 25 -5.45 -6.49 8.44
C MET A 25 -5.73 -7.49 7.31
N GLU A 26 -6.67 -7.21 6.40
CA GLU A 26 -6.93 -8.07 5.23
C GLU A 26 -5.73 -8.20 4.29
N ARG A 27 -4.73 -7.31 4.41
CA ARG A 27 -3.46 -7.40 3.69
C ARG A 27 -2.44 -8.32 4.34
N PHE A 28 -2.65 -8.78 5.57
CA PHE A 28 -1.72 -9.65 6.27
C PHE A 28 -1.64 -11.06 5.66
N PRO A 29 -2.75 -11.76 5.37
CA PRO A 29 -2.69 -13.07 4.73
C PRO A 29 -1.88 -13.10 3.42
N PRO A 30 -2.11 -12.21 2.43
CA PRO A 30 -1.31 -12.23 1.20
C PRO A 30 0.14 -11.80 1.46
N PHE A 31 0.40 -10.92 2.43
CA PHE A 31 1.75 -10.55 2.82
C PHE A 31 2.54 -11.74 3.36
N PHE A 32 2.01 -12.45 4.35
CA PHE A 32 2.69 -13.61 4.93
C PHE A 32 2.86 -14.74 3.91
N LYS A 33 1.85 -14.97 3.05
CA LYS A 33 1.96 -15.94 1.95
C LYS A 33 3.13 -15.63 1.03
N VAL A 34 3.34 -14.36 0.65
CA VAL A 34 4.48 -13.97 -0.20
C VAL A 34 5.79 -14.01 0.55
N CYS A 35 5.85 -13.54 1.80
CA CYS A 35 7.07 -13.61 2.59
C CYS A 35 7.59 -15.06 2.67
N LEU A 36 6.71 -16.03 2.91
CA LEU A 36 7.05 -17.45 2.99
C LEU A 36 7.21 -18.14 1.62
N SER A 37 7.05 -17.43 0.50
CA SER A 37 7.20 -17.99 -0.84
C SER A 37 8.61 -17.79 -1.41
N ARG A 38 8.95 -18.56 -2.45
CA ARG A 38 10.20 -18.37 -3.21
C ARG A 38 10.29 -17.00 -3.90
N GLU A 39 9.15 -16.42 -4.25
CA GLU A 39 9.08 -15.08 -4.86
C GLU A 39 9.37 -13.97 -3.86
N GLY A 40 9.15 -14.21 -2.56
CA GLY A 40 9.50 -13.32 -1.45
C GLY A 40 10.97 -13.46 -1.05
N PHE A 41 11.24 -14.16 0.06
CA PHE A 41 12.60 -14.27 0.59
C PHE A 41 13.58 -14.99 -0.34
N GLY A 42 13.07 -15.88 -1.21
CA GLY A 42 13.90 -16.62 -2.18
C GLY A 42 14.48 -15.78 -3.31
N SER A 43 13.94 -14.58 -3.58
CA SER A 43 14.39 -13.71 -4.68
C SER A 43 14.98 -12.40 -4.17
N ALA A 44 16.04 -11.90 -4.82
CA ALA A 44 16.60 -10.58 -4.51
C ALA A 44 15.57 -9.46 -4.68
N LYS A 45 14.73 -9.55 -5.74
CA LYS A 45 13.61 -8.64 -5.97
C LYS A 45 12.61 -8.69 -4.84
N GLY A 46 12.21 -9.90 -4.41
CA GLY A 46 11.28 -10.10 -3.32
C GLY A 46 11.80 -9.51 -2.00
N ARG A 47 13.06 -9.76 -1.64
CA ARG A 47 13.71 -9.15 -0.46
C ARG A 47 13.71 -7.62 -0.50
N LYS A 48 14.02 -7.00 -1.65
CA LYS A 48 13.94 -5.53 -1.81
C LYS A 48 12.51 -5.03 -1.58
N LEU A 49 11.50 -5.69 -2.14
CA LEU A 49 10.09 -5.31 -1.95
C LEU A 49 9.57 -5.53 -0.52
N ILE A 50 10.03 -6.59 0.17
CA ILE A 50 9.76 -6.83 1.59
C ILE A 50 10.33 -5.69 2.43
N TRP A 51 11.60 -5.35 2.23
CA TRP A 51 12.25 -4.25 2.93
C TRP A 51 11.57 -2.91 2.66
N GLY A 52 11.25 -2.62 1.40
CA GLY A 52 10.48 -1.44 1.02
C GLY A 52 9.12 -1.39 1.72
N LYS A 53 8.44 -2.53 1.88
CA LYS A 53 7.15 -2.57 2.58
C LYS A 53 7.31 -2.30 4.07
N PHE A 54 8.33 -2.85 4.71
CA PHE A 54 8.66 -2.56 6.10
C PHE A 54 8.97 -1.06 6.29
N ARG A 55 9.86 -0.49 5.47
CA ARG A 55 10.18 0.94 5.46
C ARG A 55 8.93 1.81 5.37
N ARG A 56 8.02 1.51 4.42
CA ARG A 56 6.75 2.25 4.27
C ARG A 56 5.82 2.11 5.47
N VAL A 57 5.73 0.92 6.08
CA VAL A 57 4.95 0.73 7.31
C VAL A 57 5.49 1.65 8.39
N CYS A 58 6.79 1.57 8.70
CA CYS A 58 7.44 2.38 9.73
C CYS A 58 7.23 3.89 9.53
N LEU A 59 7.47 4.39 8.32
CA LEU A 59 7.27 5.81 8.01
C LEU A 59 5.80 6.22 8.14
N SER A 60 4.87 5.38 7.66
CA SER A 60 3.44 5.69 7.68
C SER A 60 2.81 5.75 9.08
N LEU A 61 3.50 5.24 10.11
CA LEU A 61 3.11 5.40 11.51
C LEU A 61 3.24 6.85 11.98
N VAL A 62 4.07 7.66 11.33
CA VAL A 62 4.30 9.07 11.66
C VAL A 62 3.95 9.95 10.44
N PRO A 63 2.67 10.23 10.17
CA PRO A 63 2.25 11.05 9.03
C PRO A 63 2.94 12.43 8.91
N PRO A 64 3.25 13.15 10.01
CA PRO A 64 4.04 14.38 9.92
C PRO A 64 5.42 14.18 9.28
N LEU A 65 6.11 13.08 9.60
CA LEU A 65 7.41 12.74 9.01
C LEU A 65 7.28 12.47 7.51
N CYS A 66 6.27 11.71 7.08
CA CYS A 66 6.02 11.50 5.65
C CYS A 66 5.81 12.82 4.91
N ARG A 67 5.01 13.74 5.46
CA ARG A 67 4.78 15.06 4.85
C ARG A 67 6.07 15.87 4.77
N ALA A 68 6.92 15.83 5.80
CA ALA A 68 8.24 16.47 5.76
C ALA A 68 9.14 15.87 4.66
N LEU A 69 9.12 14.54 4.49
CA LEU A 69 9.86 13.86 3.42
C LEU A 69 9.33 14.21 2.03
N HIS A 70 8.01 14.34 1.87
CA HIS A 70 7.40 14.79 0.61
C HIS A 70 7.90 16.19 0.23
N VAL A 71 7.98 17.11 1.19
CA VAL A 71 8.53 18.47 0.96
C VAL A 71 10.02 18.41 0.66
N LYS A 72 10.78 17.63 1.44
CA LYS A 72 12.23 17.46 1.27
C LYS A 72 12.59 16.98 -0.14
N TYR A 73 11.96 15.90 -0.60
CA TYR A 73 12.24 15.31 -1.91
C TYR A 73 11.45 15.95 -3.07
N GLY A 74 10.61 16.95 -2.77
CA GLY A 74 9.81 17.65 -3.78
C GLY A 74 8.82 16.73 -4.50
N LEU A 75 8.00 16.01 -3.74
CA LEU A 75 6.93 15.16 -4.26
C LEU A 75 5.91 16.01 -5.05
N SER A 76 5.60 15.56 -6.26
CA SER A 76 4.61 16.16 -7.14
C SER A 76 3.83 15.07 -7.90
N GLY A 77 2.75 15.49 -8.58
CA GLY A 77 1.90 14.61 -9.38
C GLY A 77 0.80 13.92 -8.57
N GLY A 78 0.31 12.79 -9.08
CA GLY A 78 -0.88 12.14 -8.52
C GLY A 78 -1.07 10.69 -8.95
N CYS A 79 -2.02 10.02 -8.30
CA CYS A 79 -2.38 8.65 -8.63
C CYS A 79 -3.10 8.62 -9.99
N VAL A 80 -2.54 7.86 -10.94
CA VAL A 80 -3.12 7.62 -12.28
C VAL A 80 -3.75 6.23 -12.40
N SER A 81 -4.12 5.63 -11.27
CA SER A 81 -4.74 4.29 -11.21
C SER A 81 -4.00 3.22 -12.01
N CYS A 82 -2.66 3.24 -11.97
CA CYS A 82 -1.82 2.26 -12.67
C CYS A 82 -1.79 0.87 -12.01
N GLY A 83 -2.30 0.74 -10.78
CA GLY A 83 -2.29 -0.51 -10.00
C GLY A 83 -0.92 -0.90 -9.40
N ALA A 84 0.18 -0.28 -9.81
CA ALA A 84 1.53 -0.72 -9.40
C ALA A 84 1.75 -0.70 -7.86
N SER A 85 1.25 0.32 -7.16
CA SER A 85 1.32 0.37 -5.68
C SER A 85 0.42 -0.66 -5.00
N CYS A 86 -0.66 -1.10 -5.67
CA CYS A 86 -1.54 -2.17 -5.22
C CYS A 86 -0.96 -3.57 -5.45
N LYS A 87 0.07 -3.69 -6.30
CA LYS A 87 0.77 -4.95 -6.63
C LYS A 87 2.14 -5.06 -5.95
N LEU A 88 2.44 -4.11 -5.07
CA LEU A 88 3.76 -3.94 -4.51
C LEU A 88 4.01 -4.99 -3.42
N LEU A 89 4.84 -5.98 -3.76
CA LEU A 89 5.08 -7.27 -3.07
C LEU A 89 3.98 -8.33 -3.27
N PHE A 90 2.71 -7.95 -3.20
CA PHE A 90 1.57 -8.87 -3.41
C PHE A 90 0.40 -8.13 -4.02
N GLN A 91 -0.56 -8.88 -4.57
CA GLN A 91 -1.81 -8.35 -5.07
C GLN A 91 -2.71 -7.90 -3.90
N CYS A 92 -3.03 -6.60 -3.82
CA CYS A 92 -3.97 -6.06 -2.85
C CYS A 92 -5.38 -6.64 -3.08
N PRO A 93 -6.07 -7.14 -2.04
CA PRO A 93 -7.42 -7.70 -2.18
C PRO A 93 -8.48 -6.67 -2.61
N HIS A 94 -8.20 -5.38 -2.43
CA HIS A 94 -9.11 -4.29 -2.79
C HIS A 94 -8.89 -3.71 -4.18
N TRP A 95 -7.89 -4.20 -4.93
CA TRP A 95 -7.64 -3.74 -6.29
C TRP A 95 -8.45 -4.57 -7.29
N ASN A 96 -9.21 -3.88 -8.14
CA ASN A 96 -9.94 -4.50 -9.23
C ASN A 96 -9.20 -4.25 -10.56
N GLU A 97 -8.72 -5.31 -11.20
CA GLU A 97 -8.03 -5.22 -12.49
C GLU A 97 -8.93 -4.77 -13.63
N ALA A 98 -10.20 -5.18 -13.62
CA ALA A 98 -11.14 -4.87 -14.70
C ALA A 98 -11.53 -3.38 -14.71
N THR A 99 -11.73 -2.79 -13.52
CA THR A 99 -12.14 -1.38 -13.40
C THR A 99 -10.97 -0.43 -13.16
N HIS A 100 -9.78 -0.95 -12.84
CA HIS A 100 -8.64 -0.15 -12.38
C HIS A 100 -8.95 0.72 -11.14
N LEU A 101 -9.86 0.28 -10.27
CA LEU A 101 -10.27 1.02 -9.07
C LEU A 101 -9.94 0.28 -7.77
N CYS A 102 -9.78 1.06 -6.70
CA CYS A 102 -9.60 0.56 -5.34
C CYS A 102 -10.94 0.56 -4.62
N GLY A 103 -11.41 -0.61 -4.19
CA GLY A 103 -12.70 -0.77 -3.49
C GLY A 103 -12.79 -0.07 -2.13
N VAL A 104 -11.65 0.35 -1.56
CA VAL A 104 -11.56 1.02 -0.25
C VAL A 104 -10.91 2.40 -0.35
N TYR A 105 -11.04 3.08 -1.49
CA TYR A 105 -10.31 4.33 -1.77
C TYR A 105 -10.47 5.40 -0.67
N GLU A 106 -11.68 5.60 -0.16
CA GLU A 106 -11.99 6.59 0.89
C GLU A 106 -11.47 6.20 2.28
N ASP A 107 -11.23 4.92 2.50
CA ASP A 107 -10.80 4.33 3.76
C ASP A 107 -9.44 3.64 3.64
N ARG A 108 -8.62 4.09 2.69
CA ARG A 108 -7.25 3.62 2.51
C ARG A 108 -6.45 3.76 3.82
N PRO A 109 -5.68 2.74 4.23
CA PRO A 109 -4.78 2.85 5.36
C PRO A 109 -3.66 3.86 5.08
N SER A 110 -3.01 4.36 6.14
CA SER A 110 -1.98 5.41 6.03
C SER A 110 -0.85 5.06 5.06
N ILE A 111 -0.40 3.79 5.04
CA ILE A 111 0.60 3.29 4.10
C ILE A 111 0.20 3.50 2.62
N CYS A 112 -1.10 3.43 2.30
CA CYS A 112 -1.59 3.65 0.94
C CYS A 112 -1.82 5.14 0.65
N ARG A 113 -2.32 5.90 1.63
CA ARG A 113 -2.62 7.34 1.47
C ARG A 113 -1.37 8.20 1.34
N LEU A 114 -0.30 7.80 2.01
CA LEU A 114 0.97 8.52 2.02
C LEU A 114 1.94 8.04 0.93
N PHE A 115 1.54 7.05 0.12
CA PHE A 115 2.40 6.57 -0.96
C PHE A 115 2.42 7.56 -2.13
N PRO A 116 3.59 7.81 -2.75
CA PRO A 116 4.93 7.39 -2.34
C PRO A 116 5.51 8.30 -1.25
N ILE A 117 6.30 7.74 -0.32
CA ILE A 117 6.87 8.50 0.81
C ILE A 117 8.28 9.02 0.48
N THR A 118 9.06 8.22 -0.24
CA THR A 118 10.46 8.51 -0.61
C THR A 118 10.76 8.07 -2.04
N PRO A 119 11.84 8.55 -2.69
CA PRO A 119 12.23 8.11 -4.04
C PRO A 119 12.35 6.58 -4.18
N ALA A 120 12.82 5.89 -3.14
CA ALA A 120 12.90 4.42 -3.10
C ALA A 120 11.54 3.73 -3.30
N ASP A 121 10.42 4.39 -2.99
CA ASP A 121 9.08 3.84 -3.27
C ASP A 121 8.74 3.81 -4.75
N ILE A 122 9.26 4.77 -5.52
CA ILE A 122 9.11 4.78 -6.98
C ILE A 122 9.99 3.69 -7.60
N GLU A 123 11.21 3.48 -7.10
CA GLU A 123 12.05 2.36 -7.52
C GLU A 123 11.37 1.01 -7.27
N ASP A 124 10.88 0.77 -6.05
CA ASP A 124 10.17 -0.47 -5.70
C ASP A 124 8.98 -0.70 -6.63
N ARG A 125 8.24 0.36 -6.92
CA ARG A 125 7.10 0.35 -7.83
C ARG A 125 7.52 0.05 -9.27
N ASN A 126 8.65 0.58 -9.73
CA ASN A 126 9.17 0.34 -11.09
C ASN A 126 9.67 -1.09 -11.27
N LEU A 127 10.11 -1.77 -10.20
CA LEU A 127 10.40 -3.21 -10.25
C LEU A 127 9.13 -4.06 -10.52
N VAL A 128 7.96 -3.56 -10.12
CA VAL A 128 6.69 -4.28 -10.26
C VAL A 128 6.05 -4.00 -11.62
N LEU A 129 6.07 -2.75 -12.06
CA LEU A 129 5.48 -2.34 -13.34
C LEU A 129 6.41 -1.38 -14.09
N PRO A 130 7.45 -1.89 -14.76
CA PRO A 130 8.47 -1.06 -15.42
C PRO A 130 7.94 -0.32 -16.65
N GLU A 131 7.00 -0.94 -17.38
CA GLU A 131 6.51 -0.41 -18.66
C GLU A 131 5.61 0.82 -18.53
N LYS A 132 4.97 1.00 -17.37
CA LYS A 132 4.01 2.10 -17.14
C LYS A 132 4.59 3.12 -16.20
N SER A 133 4.79 4.37 -16.62
CA SER A 133 5.34 5.44 -15.77
C SER A 133 4.44 5.78 -14.56
N CYS A 134 5.05 6.24 -13.46
CA CYS A 134 4.31 6.68 -12.28
C CYS A 134 3.79 8.10 -12.48
N GLY A 135 2.56 8.34 -12.06
CA GLY A 135 2.01 9.70 -12.00
C GLY A 135 2.63 10.55 -10.90
N PHE A 136 3.32 9.94 -9.93
CA PHE A 136 4.09 10.64 -8.90
C PHE A 136 5.55 10.79 -9.31
N LYS A 137 6.15 11.93 -8.97
CA LYS A 137 7.55 12.27 -9.25
C LYS A 137 8.19 12.97 -8.05
N PHE A 138 9.49 12.74 -7.83
CA PHE A 138 10.32 13.49 -6.89
C PHE A 138 11.29 14.37 -7.70
N SER A 139 11.58 15.57 -7.20
CA SER A 139 12.31 16.62 -7.95
C SER A 139 13.56 17.16 -7.24
N LYS A 140 13.74 16.83 -5.95
CA LYS A 140 14.88 17.24 -5.14
C LYS A 140 15.59 16.00 -4.60
N GLU A 141 16.90 15.97 -4.72
CA GLU A 141 17.78 14.96 -4.11
C GLU A 141 18.27 15.42 -2.73
#